data_AF-A0A0S8KF91-F1
#
_entry.id   AF-A0A0S8KF91-F1
#
_cell.length_a   1.000
_cell.length_b   1.000
_cell.length_c   1.000
_cell.angle_alpha   90.00
_cell.angle_beta   90.00
_cell.angle_gamma   90.00
#
_symmetry.space_group_name_H-M   'P 1'
#
loop_
_entity.id
_entity.type
_entity.pdbx_description
1 polymer ?
#
loop_
_entity_poly.entity_id
_entity_poly.type
_entity_poly.pdbx_seq_one_letter_code
_entity_poly.pdbx_strand_id
1 'polypeptide(L)'
;MSDCQHEWEMTNIQFGFVVFEKCFHCNELRTYFSVEDHPILGDVYREGDCYWNRMANAQSIRFDLVCKKCSHIESFSDLMGLMHCTGCLPDCEVDVQRRKLEAEKTWIVVAFGFLPKAKTEPIPQEKLDILSDYFNLKRDTSRSRIKVLPFNLIEDLSRCRGDFIHDVDMLSQELPKERKPLF
;
A
#
# COMPACT_ATOMS: atom_id res chain seq x y z
N MET A 1 -12.50 -10.36 -27.23
CA MET A 1 -12.79 -9.28 -26.27
C MET A 1 -11.76 -8.21 -26.55
N SER A 2 -12.20 -6.99 -26.84
CA SER A 2 -11.33 -5.90 -27.28
C SER A 2 -10.26 -5.62 -26.23
N ASP A 3 -8.98 -5.68 -26.60
CA ASP A 3 -7.86 -5.19 -25.80
C ASP A 3 -8.06 -3.69 -25.57
N CYS A 4 -8.70 -3.34 -24.46
CA CYS A 4 -8.89 -1.95 -24.07
C CYS A 4 -7.54 -1.41 -23.63
N GLN A 5 -7.06 -0.35 -24.27
CA GLN A 5 -5.94 0.42 -23.73
C GLN A 5 -6.44 1.25 -22.55
N HIS A 6 -6.49 0.61 -21.38
CA HIS A 6 -7.14 1.16 -20.19
C HIS A 6 -6.63 2.55 -19.82
N GLU A 7 -7.55 3.40 -19.38
CA GLU A 7 -7.27 4.70 -18.79
C GLU A 7 -7.94 4.76 -17.42
N TRP A 8 -7.15 4.48 -16.39
CA TRP A 8 -7.62 4.25 -15.03
C TRP A 8 -7.77 5.56 -14.26
N GLU A 9 -8.86 5.66 -13.50
CA GLU A 9 -9.12 6.72 -12.53
C GLU A 9 -9.49 6.08 -11.18
N MET A 10 -9.02 6.69 -10.07
CA MET A 10 -9.42 6.24 -8.73
C MET A 10 -10.90 6.55 -8.48
N THR A 11 -11.59 5.59 -7.89
CA THR A 11 -12.97 5.72 -7.41
C THR A 11 -13.10 5.09 -6.03
N ASN A 12 -14.22 5.29 -5.34
CA ASN A 12 -14.48 4.73 -4.00
C ASN A 12 -13.35 5.02 -3.00
N ILE A 13 -12.79 6.24 -3.04
CA ILE A 13 -11.64 6.63 -2.24
C ILE A 13 -12.05 6.77 -0.77
N GLN A 14 -11.29 6.12 0.12
CA GLN A 14 -11.46 6.17 1.56
C GLN A 14 -10.11 6.41 2.22
N PHE A 15 -10.00 7.52 2.94
CA PHE A 15 -8.82 7.89 3.73
C PHE A 15 -8.91 7.26 5.12
N GLY A 16 -7.77 6.93 5.70
CA GLY A 16 -7.71 6.32 7.03
C GLY A 16 -6.32 5.83 7.39
N PHE A 17 -6.29 4.79 8.22
CA PHE A 17 -5.09 4.28 8.85
C PHE A 17 -5.00 2.78 8.68
N VAL A 18 -3.83 2.29 8.31
CA VAL A 18 -3.44 0.91 8.56
C VAL A 18 -3.07 0.80 10.03
N VAL A 19 -3.74 -0.08 10.77
CA VAL A 19 -3.43 -0.37 12.17
C VAL A 19 -2.79 -1.74 12.27
N PHE A 20 -1.68 -1.82 13.01
CA PHE A 20 -0.96 -3.05 13.30
C PHE A 20 -1.22 -3.47 14.73
N GLU A 21 -1.66 -4.71 14.91
CA GLU A 21 -1.88 -5.30 16.22
C GLU A 21 -1.09 -6.57 16.38
N LYS A 22 -0.51 -6.75 17.57
CA LYS A 22 0.19 -7.96 17.94
C LYS A 22 -0.39 -8.54 19.21
N CYS A 23 -0.66 -9.84 19.20
CA CYS A 23 -1.06 -10.55 20.41
C CYS A 23 0.17 -10.84 21.27
N PHE A 24 0.20 -10.39 22.53
CA PHE A 24 1.37 -10.67 23.39
C PHE A 24 1.45 -12.12 23.87
N HIS A 25 0.35 -12.88 23.80
CA HIS A 25 0.29 -14.28 24.21
C HIS A 25 0.79 -15.23 23.11
N CYS A 26 0.28 -15.11 21.88
CA CYS A 26 0.63 -16.01 20.76
C CYS A 26 1.58 -15.39 19.72
N ASN A 27 1.96 -14.12 19.88
CA ASN A 27 2.77 -13.35 18.91
C ASN A 27 2.13 -13.18 17.52
N GLU A 28 0.86 -13.51 17.35
CA GLU A 28 0.14 -13.30 16.09
C GLU A 28 0.10 -11.81 15.74
N LEU A 29 0.31 -11.50 14.46
CA LEU A 29 0.25 -10.15 13.91
C LEU A 29 -0.95 -10.07 12.97
N ARG A 30 -1.83 -9.10 13.22
CA ARG A 30 -2.95 -8.77 12.34
C ARG A 30 -2.94 -7.30 11.96
N THR A 31 -3.61 -7.00 10.86
CA THR A 31 -3.79 -5.63 10.42
C THR A 31 -5.23 -5.38 10.00
N TYR A 32 -5.69 -4.15 10.21
CA TYR A 32 -6.98 -3.69 9.74
C TYR A 32 -6.90 -2.23 9.30
N PHE A 33 -7.92 -1.81 8.55
CA PHE A 33 -8.07 -0.43 8.13
C PHE A 33 -9.06 0.29 9.04
N SER A 34 -8.68 1.45 9.56
CA SER A 34 -9.53 2.31 10.39
C SER A 34 -9.75 3.65 9.68
N VAL A 35 -11.00 4.12 9.62
CA VAL A 35 -11.31 5.50 9.21
C VAL A 35 -11.22 6.48 10.38
N GLU A 36 -11.08 5.99 11.60
CA GLU A 36 -10.96 6.82 12.79
C GLU A 36 -9.52 7.31 12.94
N ASP A 37 -9.37 8.60 13.18
CA ASP A 37 -8.09 9.32 13.24
C ASP A 37 -7.24 9.02 14.50
N HIS A 38 -7.75 8.17 15.40
CA HIS A 38 -7.15 7.98 16.73
C HIS A 38 -7.13 6.52 17.21
N PRO A 39 -6.57 5.54 16.46
CA PRO A 39 -6.28 4.26 17.08
C PRO A 39 -5.23 4.48 18.18
N ILE A 40 -5.67 4.39 19.45
CA ILE A 40 -4.82 4.64 20.63
C ILE A 40 -3.70 3.61 20.65
N LEU A 41 -2.47 4.05 20.35
CA LEU A 41 -1.29 3.20 20.40
C LEU A 41 -1.05 2.72 21.83
N GLY A 42 -0.67 1.45 21.97
CA GLY A 42 -0.47 0.80 23.26
C GLY A 42 -1.76 0.36 23.95
N ASP A 43 -2.95 0.65 23.40
CA ASP A 43 -4.21 0.11 23.91
C ASP A 43 -4.20 -1.43 23.87
N VAL A 44 -4.71 -2.04 24.92
CA VAL A 44 -4.72 -3.50 25.11
C VAL A 44 -6.14 -3.96 25.38
N TYR A 45 -6.58 -4.94 24.61
CA TYR A 45 -7.89 -5.55 24.81
C TYR A 45 -7.83 -7.05 24.55
N ARG A 46 -8.84 -7.75 25.07
CA ARG A 46 -8.99 -9.18 24.89
C ARG A 46 -10.09 -9.46 23.87
N GLU A 47 -9.79 -10.33 22.92
CA GLU A 47 -10.75 -10.84 21.95
C GLU A 47 -10.56 -12.35 21.86
N GLY A 48 -11.53 -13.12 22.37
CA GLY A 48 -11.39 -14.56 22.55
C GLY A 48 -10.18 -14.91 23.44
N ASP A 49 -9.27 -15.71 22.90
CA ASP A 49 -8.03 -16.14 23.58
C ASP A 49 -6.83 -15.23 23.29
N CYS A 50 -7.02 -14.21 22.43
CA CYS A 50 -5.96 -13.27 22.09
C CYS A 50 -6.02 -12.02 22.95
N TYR A 51 -4.83 -11.50 23.29
CA TYR A 51 -4.66 -10.24 23.97
C TYR A 51 -3.92 -9.28 23.04
N TRP A 52 -4.69 -8.47 22.31
CA TRP A 52 -4.20 -7.60 21.27
C TRP A 52 -3.63 -6.32 21.87
N ASN A 53 -2.46 -5.92 21.37
CA ASN A 53 -1.87 -4.62 21.60
C ASN A 53 -1.75 -3.87 20.27
N ARG A 54 -2.20 -2.61 20.21
CA ARG A 54 -2.01 -1.74 19.05
C ARG A 54 -0.57 -1.23 19.01
N MET A 55 0.22 -1.79 18.11
CA MET A 55 1.67 -1.56 18.03
C MET A 55 2.03 -0.31 17.24
N ALA A 56 1.34 -0.07 16.13
CA ALA A 56 1.63 1.02 15.21
C ALA A 56 0.40 1.35 14.36
N ASN A 57 0.39 2.57 13.81
CA ASN A 57 -0.53 2.96 12.76
C ASN A 57 0.23 3.75 11.68
N ALA A 58 -0.33 3.79 10.47
CA ALA A 58 0.19 4.60 9.38
C ALA A 58 -0.97 5.12 8.52
N GLN A 59 -0.92 6.38 8.11
CA GLN A 59 -1.90 6.93 7.18
C GLN A 59 -1.87 6.18 5.86
N SER A 60 -3.04 5.93 5.29
CA SER A 60 -3.21 5.18 4.06
C SER A 60 -4.50 5.56 3.35
N ILE A 61 -4.62 5.08 2.12
CA ILE A 61 -5.79 5.26 1.27
C ILE A 61 -6.26 3.90 0.76
N ARG A 62 -7.57 3.71 0.72
CA ARG A 62 -8.23 2.64 -0.02
C ARG A 62 -8.99 3.24 -1.18
N PHE A 63 -9.02 2.55 -2.31
CA PHE A 63 -9.67 3.00 -3.52
C PHE A 63 -9.90 1.80 -4.44
N ASP A 64 -10.81 1.94 -5.39
CA ASP A 64 -10.92 1.07 -6.55
C ASP A 64 -10.45 1.84 -7.80
N LEU A 65 -10.28 1.15 -8.92
CA LEU A 65 -9.98 1.79 -10.21
C LEU A 65 -11.13 1.59 -11.19
N VAL A 66 -11.48 2.64 -11.93
CA VAL A 66 -12.43 2.57 -13.04
C VAL A 66 -11.74 2.98 -14.34
N CYS A 67 -11.93 2.21 -15.41
CA CYS A 67 -11.44 2.57 -16.73
C CYS A 67 -12.41 3.56 -17.40
N LYS A 68 -11.94 4.75 -17.76
CA LYS A 68 -12.74 5.78 -18.44
C LYS A 68 -13.23 5.36 -19.83
N LYS A 69 -12.58 4.38 -20.46
CA LYS A 69 -12.87 3.97 -21.85
C LYS A 69 -13.86 2.82 -21.96
N CYS A 70 -13.76 1.81 -21.09
CA CYS A 70 -14.61 0.63 -21.12
C CYS A 70 -15.50 0.47 -19.89
N SER A 71 -15.42 1.38 -18.92
CA SER A 71 -16.18 1.36 -17.66
C SER A 71 -15.93 0.13 -16.79
N HIS A 72 -14.88 -0.66 -17.06
CA HIS A 72 -14.44 -1.74 -16.17
C HIS A 72 -14.06 -1.16 -14.81
N ILE A 73 -14.53 -1.80 -13.74
CA ILE A 73 -14.17 -1.46 -12.36
C ILE A 73 -13.32 -2.60 -11.82
N GLU A 74 -12.09 -2.27 -11.45
CA GLU A 74 -11.20 -3.17 -10.73
C GLU A 74 -11.28 -2.88 -9.24
N SER A 75 -11.74 -3.86 -8.46
CA SER A 75 -11.86 -3.71 -7.01
C SER A 75 -10.59 -4.11 -6.29
N PHE A 76 -10.13 -3.23 -5.39
CA PHE A 76 -8.97 -3.47 -4.53
C PHE A 76 -9.39 -3.66 -3.07
N SER A 77 -10.45 -4.43 -2.83
CA SER A 77 -10.91 -4.75 -1.47
C SER A 77 -9.89 -5.52 -0.63
N ASP A 78 -8.92 -6.18 -1.28
CA ASP A 78 -7.77 -6.89 -0.74
C ASP A 78 -6.54 -5.99 -0.50
N LEU A 79 -6.56 -4.75 -1.00
CA LEU A 79 -5.52 -3.73 -0.77
C LEU A 79 -5.86 -2.91 0.47
N MET A 80 -4.93 -2.91 1.42
CA MET A 80 -5.02 -2.12 2.65
C MET A 80 -4.19 -0.83 2.56
N GLY A 81 -3.11 -0.86 1.79
CA GLY A 81 -2.29 0.31 1.55
C GLY A 81 -1.17 0.05 0.57
N LEU A 82 -0.50 1.13 0.16
CA LEU A 82 0.67 1.09 -0.69
C LEU A 82 1.86 1.58 0.12
N MET A 83 2.96 0.85 0.10
CA MET A 83 4.15 1.17 0.87
C MET A 83 5.34 1.39 -0.06
N HIS A 84 6.02 2.52 0.08
CA HIS A 84 7.29 2.74 -0.59
C HIS A 84 8.42 2.10 0.22
N CYS A 85 9.15 1.17 -0.39
CA CYS A 85 10.30 0.54 0.26
C CYS A 85 11.52 1.46 0.17
N THR A 86 11.99 1.99 1.30
CA THR A 86 13.15 2.90 1.38
C THR A 86 14.48 2.16 1.60
N GLY A 87 14.45 0.83 1.65
CA GLY A 87 15.60 -0.04 1.87
C GLY A 87 15.53 -0.67 3.27
N CYS A 88 15.28 -1.97 3.32
CA CYS A 88 15.17 -2.76 4.55
C CYS A 88 16.45 -3.56 4.82
N LEU A 89 16.39 -4.89 4.67
CA LEU A 89 17.53 -5.80 4.83
C LEU A 89 18.12 -6.18 3.47
N PRO A 90 19.45 -6.42 3.36
CA PRO A 90 20.09 -6.76 2.09
C PRO A 90 19.58 -8.04 1.42
N ASP A 91 19.02 -8.96 2.20
CA ASP A 91 18.46 -10.25 1.79
C ASP A 91 16.94 -10.21 1.58
N CYS A 92 16.28 -9.07 1.84
CA CYS A 92 14.86 -8.94 1.55
C CYS A 92 14.63 -8.91 0.03
N GLU A 93 13.77 -9.79 -0.47
CA GLU A 93 13.48 -9.91 -1.91
C GLU A 93 13.01 -8.57 -2.51
N VAL A 94 12.25 -7.76 -1.76
CA VAL A 94 11.85 -6.42 -2.21
C VAL A 94 13.06 -5.50 -2.45
N ASP A 95 14.05 -5.49 -1.55
CA ASP A 95 15.25 -4.65 -1.73
C ASP A 95 16.16 -5.21 -2.84
N VAL A 96 16.23 -6.54 -2.99
CA VAL A 96 16.91 -7.18 -4.11
C VAL A 96 16.29 -6.74 -5.44
N GLN A 97 14.96 -6.76 -5.55
CA GLN A 97 14.25 -6.27 -6.74
C GLN A 97 14.46 -4.76 -6.91
N ARG A 98 14.45 -3.97 -5.82
CA ARG A 98 14.65 -2.52 -5.86
C ARG A 98 15.98 -2.18 -6.50
N ARG A 99 17.07 -2.81 -6.05
CA ARG A 99 18.42 -2.59 -6.59
C ARG A 99 18.54 -2.98 -8.07
N LYS A 100 17.88 -4.07 -8.49
CA LYS A 100 17.85 -4.50 -9.90
C LYS A 100 17.13 -3.47 -10.78
N LEU A 101 15.94 -3.04 -10.35
CA LEU A 101 15.07 -2.14 -11.08
C LEU A 101 15.51 -0.66 -11.03
N GLU A 102 16.31 -0.29 -10.03
CA GLU A 102 16.91 1.04 -9.91
C GLU A 102 17.82 1.36 -11.10
N ALA A 103 18.55 0.37 -11.63
CA ALA A 103 19.35 0.52 -12.86
C ALA A 103 18.49 0.90 -14.09
N GLU A 104 17.22 0.54 -14.08
CA GLU A 104 16.23 0.85 -15.11
C GLU A 104 15.38 2.10 -14.77
N LYS A 105 15.77 2.84 -13.72
CA LYS A 105 15.03 4.01 -13.19
C LYS A 105 13.60 3.64 -12.75
N THR A 106 13.40 2.43 -12.27
CA THR A 106 12.10 1.94 -11.81
C THR A 106 12.04 1.92 -10.28
N TRP A 107 11.03 2.61 -9.74
CA TRP A 107 10.72 2.69 -8.32
C TRP A 107 9.78 1.57 -7.91
N ILE A 108 9.98 1.01 -6.72
CA ILE A 108 9.12 -0.05 -6.19
C ILE A 108 8.12 0.52 -5.20
N VAL A 109 6.87 0.14 -5.41
CA VAL A 109 5.78 0.30 -4.44
C VAL A 109 5.29 -1.09 -4.07
N VAL A 110 5.06 -1.33 -2.80
CA VAL A 110 4.57 -2.60 -2.27
C VAL A 110 3.07 -2.48 -2.01
N ALA A 111 2.29 -3.35 -2.64
CA ALA A 111 0.87 -3.50 -2.38
C ALA A 111 0.67 -4.35 -1.12
N PHE A 112 0.19 -3.71 -0.05
CA PHE A 112 0.04 -4.29 1.27
C PHE A 112 -1.40 -4.75 1.49
N GLY A 113 -1.59 -6.01 1.85
CA GLY A 113 -2.90 -6.62 2.14
C GLY A 113 -3.15 -6.86 3.63
N PHE A 114 -4.32 -7.38 3.97
CA PHE A 114 -4.76 -7.63 5.34
C PHE A 114 -4.11 -8.86 5.96
N LEU A 115 -3.37 -8.71 7.06
CA LEU A 115 -2.77 -9.82 7.80
C LEU A 115 -3.79 -10.46 8.76
N PRO A 116 -3.70 -11.80 8.96
CA PRO A 116 -2.69 -12.71 8.39
C PRO A 116 -3.01 -13.18 6.96
N LYS A 117 -4.26 -12.99 6.49
CA LYS A 117 -4.79 -13.54 5.23
C LYS A 117 -3.89 -13.30 4.02
N ALA A 118 -3.36 -12.08 3.88
CA ALA A 118 -2.56 -11.70 2.73
C ALA A 118 -1.27 -12.54 2.60
N LYS A 119 -0.79 -13.19 3.68
CA LYS A 119 0.39 -14.08 3.61
C LYS A 119 0.12 -15.34 2.80
N THR A 120 -1.09 -15.87 2.90
CA THR A 120 -1.53 -17.08 2.20
C THR A 120 -2.25 -16.76 0.89
N GLU A 121 -2.93 -15.62 0.84
CA GLU A 121 -3.69 -15.13 -0.31
C GLU A 121 -3.21 -13.73 -0.69
N PRO A 122 -2.04 -13.61 -1.36
CA PRO A 122 -1.53 -12.32 -1.79
C PRO A 122 -2.40 -11.73 -2.91
N ILE A 123 -2.31 -10.41 -3.09
CA ILE A 123 -2.99 -9.70 -4.18
C ILE A 123 -2.58 -10.32 -5.53
N PRO A 124 -3.53 -10.69 -6.40
CA PRO A 124 -3.22 -11.32 -7.69
C PRO A 124 -2.32 -10.46 -8.58
N GLN A 125 -1.45 -11.11 -9.37
CA GLN A 125 -0.49 -10.41 -10.25
C GLN A 125 -1.17 -9.45 -11.24
N GLU A 126 -2.32 -9.83 -11.81
CA GLU A 126 -3.11 -8.99 -12.72
C GLU A 126 -3.47 -7.63 -12.08
N LYS A 127 -3.90 -7.65 -10.81
CA LYS A 127 -4.21 -6.41 -10.07
C LYS A 127 -2.97 -5.56 -9.81
N LEU A 128 -1.82 -6.18 -9.54
CA LEU A 128 -0.55 -5.46 -9.35
C LEU A 128 -0.08 -4.80 -10.64
N ASP A 129 -0.32 -5.44 -11.78
CA ASP A 129 -0.01 -4.87 -13.09
C ASP A 129 -0.96 -3.70 -13.42
N ILE A 130 -2.25 -3.81 -13.09
CA ILE A 130 -3.20 -2.68 -13.19
C ILE A 130 -2.76 -1.49 -12.32
N LEU A 131 -2.31 -1.71 -11.09
CA LEU A 131 -1.78 -0.65 -10.23
C LEU A 131 -0.51 -0.03 -10.85
N SER A 132 0.38 -0.87 -11.38
CA SER A 132 1.60 -0.41 -12.06
C SER A 132 1.24 0.46 -13.26
N ASP A 133 0.28 0.06 -14.08
CA ASP A 133 -0.20 0.83 -15.22
C ASP A 133 -0.76 2.18 -14.76
N TYR A 134 -1.67 2.17 -13.77
CA TYR A 134 -2.25 3.38 -13.20
C TYR A 134 -1.19 4.41 -12.78
N PHE A 135 -0.16 3.99 -12.02
CA PHE A 135 0.90 4.90 -11.56
C PHE A 135 1.80 5.42 -12.68
N ASN A 136 1.83 4.76 -13.84
CA ASN A 136 2.64 5.17 -14.98
C ASN A 136 1.85 5.96 -16.04
N LEU A 137 0.51 5.99 -16.01
CA LEU A 137 -0.32 6.67 -17.03
C LEU A 137 0.03 8.15 -17.25
N LYS A 138 0.31 8.88 -16.16
CA LYS A 138 0.64 10.32 -16.19
C LYS A 138 2.13 10.60 -15.98
N ARG A 139 2.97 9.55 -15.94
CA ARG A 139 4.40 9.67 -15.67
C ARG A 139 5.19 9.69 -16.97
N ASP A 140 6.25 10.48 -17.01
CA ASP A 140 7.26 10.34 -18.07
C ASP A 140 8.07 9.05 -17.84
N THR A 141 7.61 7.96 -18.44
CA THR A 141 8.18 6.61 -18.31
C THR A 141 9.56 6.46 -18.95
N SER A 142 10.03 7.49 -19.68
CA SER A 142 11.42 7.56 -20.17
C SER A 142 12.40 8.00 -19.05
N ARG A 143 11.91 8.76 -18.07
CA ARG A 143 12.70 9.22 -16.92
C ARG A 143 12.64 8.25 -15.77
N SER A 144 11.47 7.68 -15.51
CA SER A 144 11.30 6.71 -14.42
C SER A 144 9.95 6.02 -14.46
N ARG A 145 9.89 4.83 -13.88
CA ARG A 145 8.66 4.01 -13.83
C ARG A 145 8.34 3.60 -12.40
N ILE A 146 7.11 3.17 -12.16
CA ILE A 146 6.70 2.52 -10.91
C ILE A 146 6.37 1.07 -11.21
N LYS A 147 6.91 0.13 -10.43
CA LYS A 147 6.49 -1.27 -10.41
C LYS A 147 5.87 -1.57 -9.04
N VAL A 148 4.66 -2.10 -9.07
CA VAL A 148 3.98 -2.55 -7.85
C VAL A 148 4.27 -4.02 -7.60
N LEU A 149 4.72 -4.34 -6.40
CA LEU A 149 5.06 -5.69 -5.95
C LEU A 149 4.15 -6.14 -4.82
N PRO A 150 3.92 -7.46 -4.64
CA PRO A 150 3.12 -7.94 -3.52
C PRO A 150 3.92 -7.91 -2.21
N PHE A 151 3.25 -7.67 -1.09
CA PHE A 151 3.92 -7.60 0.22
C PHE A 151 4.50 -8.94 0.69
N ASN A 152 4.05 -10.08 0.17
CA ASN A 152 4.52 -11.40 0.61
C ASN A 152 6.00 -11.67 0.25
N LEU A 153 6.63 -10.78 -0.51
CA LEU A 153 8.08 -10.73 -0.70
C LEU A 153 8.83 -10.20 0.54
N ILE A 154 8.11 -9.71 1.56
CA ILE A 154 8.66 -9.27 2.84
C ILE A 154 8.43 -10.39 3.86
N GLU A 155 9.50 -11.11 4.19
CA GLU A 155 9.45 -12.23 5.14
C GLU A 155 9.20 -11.75 6.59
N ASP A 156 9.91 -10.69 6.99
CA ASP A 156 9.84 -10.12 8.33
C ASP A 156 9.51 -8.62 8.30
N LEU A 157 8.23 -8.32 8.52
CA LEU A 157 7.71 -6.96 8.60
C LEU A 157 8.32 -6.14 9.73
N SER A 158 8.76 -6.77 10.83
CA SER A 158 9.35 -6.04 11.97
C SER A 158 10.69 -5.39 11.63
N ARG A 159 11.33 -5.85 10.55
CA ARG A 159 12.62 -5.34 10.06
C ARG A 159 12.45 -4.53 8.78
N CYS A 160 11.22 -4.37 8.30
CA CYS A 160 10.93 -3.58 7.12
C CYS A 160 11.06 -2.08 7.44
N ARG A 161 11.71 -1.35 6.55
CA ARG A 161 11.79 0.11 6.58
C ARG A 161 11.14 0.62 5.30
N GLY A 162 9.97 1.19 5.45
CA GLY A 162 9.16 1.70 4.37
C GLY A 162 8.04 2.55 4.92
N ASP A 163 7.56 3.46 4.08
CA ASP A 163 6.54 4.43 4.45
C ASP A 163 5.29 4.16 3.63
N PHE A 164 4.13 4.15 4.28
CA PHE A 164 2.86 4.08 3.56
C PHE A 164 2.63 5.37 2.79
N ILE A 165 2.30 5.21 1.51
CA ILE A 165 1.92 6.29 0.63
C ILE A 165 0.60 6.84 1.14
N HIS A 166 0.63 8.12 1.46
CA HIS A 166 -0.50 8.94 1.82
C HIS A 166 -0.39 10.24 1.01
N ASP A 167 -1.52 10.86 0.75
CA ASP A 167 -1.56 12.22 0.21
C ASP A 167 -1.01 13.22 1.24
N VAL A 168 -0.23 14.19 0.77
CA VAL A 168 0.27 15.28 1.61
C VAL A 168 -0.87 16.30 1.74
N ASP A 169 -1.13 16.79 2.95
CA ASP A 169 -2.28 17.65 3.32
C ASP A 169 -3.64 16.91 3.44
N MET A 170 -3.65 15.58 3.48
CA MET A 170 -4.87 14.74 3.59
C MET A 170 -5.79 15.05 4.78
N LEU A 171 -5.22 15.52 5.90
CA LEU A 171 -5.96 15.96 7.09
C LEU A 171 -5.92 17.48 7.30
N SER A 172 -5.35 18.21 6.34
CA SER A 172 -5.31 19.67 6.40
C SER A 172 -6.70 20.23 6.12
N GLN A 173 -7.20 21.07 7.02
CA GLN A 173 -8.39 21.90 6.75
C GLN A 173 -8.02 23.15 5.93
N GLU A 174 -6.73 23.39 5.67
CA GLU A 174 -6.27 24.49 4.84
C GLU A 174 -6.21 24.06 3.38
N LEU A 175 -6.80 24.87 2.49
CA LEU A 175 -6.70 24.68 1.04
C LEU A 175 -5.23 24.60 0.61
N PRO A 176 -4.84 23.64 -0.25
CA PRO A 176 -3.47 23.51 -0.71
C PRO A 176 -3.03 24.83 -1.34
N LYS A 177 -2.05 25.50 -0.71
CA LYS A 177 -1.32 26.58 -1.39
C LYS A 177 -0.54 25.92 -2.52
N GLU A 178 -0.61 26.52 -3.70
CA GLU A 178 -0.05 26.05 -4.97
C GLU A 178 1.06 25.00 -4.87
N ARG A 179 0.95 23.94 -5.68
CA ARG A 179 1.95 22.88 -5.79
C ARG A 179 3.35 23.48 -5.80
N LYS A 180 4.13 23.22 -4.76
CA LYS A 180 5.55 23.54 -4.76
C LYS A 180 6.18 22.83 -5.95
N PRO A 181 7.00 23.53 -6.76
CA PRO A 181 7.75 22.88 -7.81
C PRO A 181 8.62 21.80 -7.18
N LEU A 182 8.75 20.67 -7.87
CA LEU A 182 9.55 19.53 -7.40
C LEU A 182 11.06 19.80 -7.40
N PHE A 183 11.48 21.04 -7.73
CA PHE A 183 12.84 21.55 -7.68
C PHE A 183 12.80 23.06 -7.42
#